data_AF-A0A161MJA3-F1
#
_entry.id   AF-A0A161MJA3-F1
#
_cell.length_a   1.000
_cell.length_b   1.000
_cell.length_c   1.000
_cell.angle_alpha   90.00
_cell.angle_beta   90.00
_cell.angle_gamma   90.00
#
_symmetry.space_group_name_H-M   'P 1'
#
loop_
_entity.id
_entity.type
_entity.pdbx_description
1 polymer ?
#
loop_
_entity_poly.entity_id
_entity_poly.type
_entity_poly.pdbx_seq_one_letter_code
_entity_poly.pdbx_strand_id
1 'polypeptide(L)'
;KVKVYPLILKKGFTKLAIYGLSHIKDERLYRLMKHNEVEYVTLGKDADSFFKLMVLHQNRVDRPGTNHIPESLIPSFIDLVFWGHEHDCRVKPEWNQEKQFYVTQPGSSVVTSLCEGEALEKHVAILKVHKQNFKLEPVRLKTVRPFIFDSVKFSDWNMKLYGNNPTEMIQEYV
;
A
#
# COMPACT_ATOMS: atom_id res chain seq x y z
N LYS A 1 11.50 -21.31 -5.56
CA LYS A 1 12.03 -21.06 -4.19
C LYS A 1 12.66 -19.67 -4.06
N VAL A 2 12.22 -18.90 -3.05
CA VAL A 2 12.72 -17.59 -2.64
C VAL A 2 13.00 -17.67 -1.14
N LYS A 3 14.14 -17.14 -0.67
CA LYS A 3 14.46 -17.05 0.75
C LYS A 3 14.56 -15.58 1.17
N VAL A 4 13.86 -15.21 2.23
CA VAL A 4 13.84 -13.84 2.76
C VAL A 4 14.56 -13.82 4.10
N TYR A 5 15.74 -13.19 4.11
CA TYR A 5 16.55 -13.01 5.32
C TYR A 5 16.22 -11.66 5.96
N PRO A 6 16.01 -11.59 7.28
CA PRO A 6 15.78 -10.31 7.95
C PRO A 6 17.07 -9.51 8.09
N LEU A 7 16.99 -8.20 7.88
CA LEU A 7 17.97 -7.25 8.37
C LEU A 7 17.67 -6.96 9.86
N ILE A 8 18.65 -7.21 10.72
CA ILE A 8 18.51 -7.04 12.16
C ILE A 8 19.12 -5.71 12.59
N LEU A 9 18.31 -4.89 13.26
CA LEU A 9 18.71 -3.62 13.86
C LEU A 9 18.41 -3.65 15.36
N LYS A 10 19.30 -3.05 16.16
CA LYS A 10 19.11 -2.90 17.61
C LYS A 10 19.41 -1.47 18.03
N LYS A 11 18.49 -0.87 18.79
CA LYS A 11 18.67 0.44 19.41
C LYS A 11 18.25 0.36 20.88
N GLY A 12 19.23 0.40 21.78
CA GLY A 12 19.00 0.14 23.21
C GLY A 12 18.39 -1.26 23.42
N PHE A 13 17.20 -1.30 24.02
CA PHE A 13 16.45 -2.54 24.26
C PHE A 13 15.51 -2.92 23.11
N THR A 14 15.28 -2.05 22.13
CA THR A 14 14.43 -2.35 20.97
C THR A 14 15.22 -3.13 19.93
N LYS A 15 14.64 -4.25 19.46
CA LYS A 15 15.15 -5.05 18.35
C LYS A 15 14.14 -5.00 17.19
N LEU A 16 14.63 -4.76 15.98
CA LEU A 16 13.84 -4.65 14.75
C LEU A 16 14.37 -5.65 13.73
N ALA A 17 13.48 -6.45 13.16
CA ALA A 17 13.78 -7.35 12.06
C ALA A 17 13.03 -6.88 10.82
N ILE A 18 13.77 -6.56 9.74
CA ILE A 18 13.20 -6.05 8.49
C ILE A 18 13.29 -7.12 7.42
N TYR A 19 12.14 -7.63 6.98
CA TYR A 19 11.99 -8.58 5.89
C TYR A 19 11.69 -7.82 4.60
N GLY A 20 12.64 -7.80 3.67
CA GLY A 20 12.48 -7.13 2.38
C GLY A 20 12.14 -8.10 1.26
N LEU A 21 11.09 -7.80 0.49
CA LEU A 21 10.74 -8.50 -0.74
C LEU A 21 10.67 -7.51 -1.90
N SER A 22 11.73 -7.49 -2.72
CA SER A 22 11.74 -6.72 -3.97
C SER A 22 10.61 -7.15 -4.91
N HIS A 23 10.32 -6.31 -5.90
CA HIS A 23 9.35 -6.63 -6.92
C HIS A 23 9.68 -7.97 -7.62
N ILE A 24 8.65 -8.81 -7.76
CA ILE A 24 8.67 -10.11 -8.43
C ILE A 24 7.32 -10.18 -9.11
N LYS A 25 7.29 -10.46 -10.41
CA LYS A 25 6.04 -10.56 -11.19
C LYS A 25 4.92 -11.26 -10.40
N ASP A 26 3.79 -10.59 -10.19
CA ASP A 26 2.79 -10.97 -9.17
C ASP A 26 2.33 -12.42 -9.31
N GLU A 27 2.08 -12.87 -10.55
CA GLU A 27 1.66 -14.24 -10.85
C GLU A 27 2.68 -15.30 -10.38
N ARG A 28 3.98 -14.98 -10.51
CA ARG A 28 5.06 -15.85 -10.04
C ARG A 28 5.10 -15.85 -8.52
N LEU A 29 5.01 -14.68 -7.89
CA LEU A 29 5.07 -14.59 -6.43
C LEU A 29 3.86 -15.25 -5.77
N TYR A 30 2.66 -15.03 -6.31
CA TYR A 30 1.43 -15.69 -5.86
C TYR A 30 1.59 -17.21 -5.87
N ARG A 31 2.09 -17.78 -6.98
CA ARG A 31 2.39 -19.22 -7.07
C ARG A 31 3.39 -19.67 -6.00
N LEU A 32 4.50 -18.93 -5.84
CA LEU A 32 5.52 -19.27 -4.85
C LEU A 32 4.98 -19.25 -3.42
N MET A 33 4.19 -18.24 -3.05
CA MET A 33 3.58 -18.14 -1.72
C MET A 33 2.54 -19.24 -1.50
N LYS A 34 1.67 -19.49 -2.49
CA LYS A 34 0.64 -20.54 -2.42
C LYS A 34 1.22 -21.94 -2.28
N HIS A 35 2.39 -22.20 -2.87
CA HIS A 35 3.10 -23.47 -2.78
C HIS A 35 4.12 -23.53 -1.62
N ASN A 36 4.12 -22.56 -0.70
CA ASN A 36 5.08 -22.48 0.42
C ASN A 36 6.56 -22.50 -0.03
N GLU A 37 6.84 -21.94 -1.20
CA GLU A 37 8.20 -21.83 -1.74
C GLU A 37 8.89 -20.50 -1.39
N VAL A 38 8.23 -19.64 -0.62
CA VAL A 38 8.82 -18.46 -0.01
C VAL A 38 9.15 -18.79 1.44
N GLU A 39 10.44 -18.94 1.73
CA GLU A 39 10.95 -19.27 3.05
C GLU A 39 11.40 -17.99 3.75
N TYR A 40 10.78 -17.69 4.88
CA TYR A 40 11.16 -16.58 5.74
C TYR A 40 12.08 -17.09 6.85
N VAL A 41 13.29 -16.56 6.92
CA VAL A 41 14.28 -17.01 7.89
C VAL A 41 13.90 -16.52 9.28
N THR A 42 13.80 -17.46 10.22
CA THR A 42 13.35 -17.19 11.59
C THR A 42 14.50 -16.67 12.45
N LEU A 43 14.17 -15.88 13.47
CA LEU A 43 15.12 -15.22 14.37
C LEU A 43 15.58 -16.12 15.54
N GLY A 44 15.34 -17.43 15.44
CA GLY A 44 15.65 -18.39 16.50
C GLY A 44 14.84 -18.15 17.79
N LYS A 45 15.46 -18.45 18.95
CA LYS A 45 14.80 -18.41 20.27
C LYS A 45 14.34 -17.01 20.72
N ASP A 46 14.91 -15.95 20.13
CA ASP A 46 14.64 -14.57 20.53
C ASP A 46 13.55 -13.89 19.68
N ALA A 47 12.88 -14.61 18.77
CA ALA A 47 11.98 -14.04 17.77
C ALA A 47 10.86 -13.15 18.34
N ASP A 48 10.35 -13.47 19.53
CA ASP A 48 9.29 -12.69 20.18
C ASP A 48 9.78 -11.33 20.71
N SER A 49 11.09 -11.17 20.90
CA SER A 49 11.69 -9.91 21.35
C SER A 49 11.85 -8.87 20.23
N PHE A 50 11.60 -9.26 18.98
CA PHE A 50 11.71 -8.38 17.82
C PHE A 50 10.37 -7.82 17.40
N PHE A 51 10.36 -6.55 17.02
CA PHE A 51 9.36 -6.02 16.09
C PHE A 51 9.72 -6.44 14.67
N LYS A 52 8.77 -7.03 13.95
CA LYS A 52 8.94 -7.66 12.64
C LYS A 52 8.23 -6.82 11.59
N LEU A 53 9.02 -6.11 10.80
CA LEU A 53 8.58 -5.26 9.70
C LEU A 53 8.77 -6.02 8.39
N MET A 54 7.75 -6.10 7.55
CA MET A 54 7.88 -6.54 6.16
C MET A 54 7.75 -5.35 5.22
N VAL A 55 8.60 -5.29 4.19
CA VAL A 55 8.52 -4.30 3.12
C VAL A 55 8.40 -5.03 1.80
N LEU A 56 7.37 -4.72 1.02
CA LEU A 56 7.12 -5.38 -0.26
C LEU A 56 6.61 -4.41 -1.33
N HIS A 57 6.82 -4.77 -2.59
CA HIS A 57 6.43 -3.94 -3.74
C HIS A 57 5.70 -4.81 -4.78
N GLN A 58 4.39 -5.02 -4.58
CA GLN A 58 3.51 -5.88 -5.37
C GLN A 58 2.12 -5.25 -5.50
N ASN A 59 1.30 -5.67 -6.46
CA ASN A 59 -0.12 -5.26 -6.50
C ASN A 59 -0.85 -5.71 -5.23
N ARG A 60 -1.60 -4.81 -4.58
CA ARG A 60 -2.40 -5.07 -3.38
C ARG A 60 -3.84 -5.41 -3.71
N VAL A 61 -4.40 -4.71 -4.68
CA VAL A 61 -5.83 -4.74 -5.00
C VAL A 61 -6.07 -5.61 -6.22
N ASP A 62 -7.15 -6.38 -6.18
CA ASP A 62 -7.64 -7.09 -7.35
C ASP A 62 -8.17 -6.11 -8.38
N ARG A 63 -7.54 -6.06 -9.55
CA ARG A 63 -7.97 -5.21 -10.66
C ARG A 63 -8.13 -6.07 -11.92
N PRO A 64 -9.13 -5.79 -12.76
CA PRO A 64 -9.31 -6.53 -14.00
C PRO A 64 -8.03 -6.55 -14.84
N GLY A 65 -7.58 -7.75 -15.21
CA GLY A 65 -6.40 -7.94 -16.05
C GLY A 65 -5.05 -7.90 -15.35
N THR A 66 -5.00 -7.68 -14.02
CA THR A 66 -3.74 -7.72 -13.25
C THR A 66 -3.85 -8.69 -12.07
N ASN A 67 -2.78 -9.44 -11.81
CA ASN A 67 -2.68 -10.26 -10.61
C ASN A 67 -2.26 -9.43 -9.40
N HIS A 68 -2.65 -9.86 -8.21
CA HIS A 68 -2.29 -9.22 -6.94
C HIS A 68 -1.84 -10.26 -5.91
N ILE A 69 -1.26 -9.78 -4.80
CA ILE A 69 -0.92 -10.62 -3.65
C ILE A 69 -1.93 -10.37 -2.54
N PRO A 70 -2.80 -11.34 -2.22
CA PRO A 70 -3.68 -11.24 -1.07
C PRO A 70 -2.89 -11.08 0.23
N GLU A 71 -3.36 -10.22 1.14
CA GLU A 71 -2.75 -10.05 2.46
C GLU A 71 -2.73 -11.36 3.26
N SER A 72 -3.66 -12.28 2.98
CA SER A 72 -3.72 -13.61 3.60
C SER A 72 -2.51 -14.51 3.30
N LEU A 73 -1.73 -14.21 2.25
CA LEU A 73 -0.49 -14.92 1.94
C LEU A 73 0.72 -14.41 2.73
N ILE A 74 0.59 -13.26 3.41
CA ILE A 74 1.65 -12.72 4.26
C ILE A 74 1.73 -13.53 5.57
N PRO A 75 2.94 -13.85 6.07
CA PRO A 75 3.08 -14.57 7.32
C PRO A 75 2.52 -13.81 8.53
N SER A 76 1.79 -14.51 9.40
CA SER A 76 1.18 -13.93 10.60
C SER A 76 2.16 -13.55 11.71
N PHE A 77 3.44 -13.89 11.59
CA PHE A 77 4.46 -13.47 12.56
C PHE A 77 4.94 -12.02 12.34
N ILE A 78 4.57 -11.41 11.21
CA ILE A 78 4.88 -10.01 10.90
C ILE A 78 3.98 -9.10 11.74
N ASP A 79 4.52 -8.01 12.26
CA ASP A 79 3.76 -7.05 13.06
C ASP A 79 3.22 -5.89 12.19
N LEU A 80 4.01 -5.46 11.21
CA LEU A 80 3.70 -4.35 10.30
C LEU A 80 4.20 -4.62 8.89
N VAL A 81 3.36 -4.36 7.89
CA VAL A 81 3.65 -4.47 6.47
C VAL A 81 3.68 -3.07 5.83
N PHE A 82 4.77 -2.73 5.15
CA PHE A 82 4.87 -1.59 4.25
C PHE A 82 4.60 -2.07 2.82
N TRP A 83 3.46 -1.65 2.27
CA TRP A 83 3.06 -1.96 0.90
C TRP A 83 3.44 -0.80 -0.03
N GLY A 84 4.43 -1.03 -0.90
CA GLY A 84 5.12 0.06 -1.60
C GLY A 84 4.78 0.25 -3.08
N HIS A 85 4.01 -0.64 -3.71
CA HIS A 85 3.72 -0.55 -5.14
C HIS A 85 2.57 0.38 -5.48
N GLU A 86 1.54 0.39 -4.64
CA GLU A 86 0.33 1.16 -4.89
C GLU A 86 0.57 2.65 -4.64
N HIS A 87 0.05 3.50 -5.52
CA HIS A 87 0.30 4.95 -5.51
C HIS A 87 -0.72 5.74 -4.68
N ASP A 88 -1.89 5.16 -4.39
CA ASP A 88 -2.89 5.75 -3.51
C ASP A 88 -2.35 5.82 -2.08
N CYS A 89 -2.43 7.01 -1.49
CA CYS A 89 -1.82 7.29 -0.18
C CYS A 89 -2.75 6.85 0.96
N ARG A 90 -2.58 5.60 1.40
CA ARG A 90 -3.22 5.00 2.60
C ARG A 90 -2.17 4.81 3.69
N VAL A 91 -1.56 5.93 4.07
CA VAL A 91 -0.41 5.99 5.01
C VAL A 91 -0.77 5.62 6.45
N LYS A 92 -2.06 5.67 6.82
CA LYS A 92 -2.49 5.27 8.16
C LYS A 92 -2.50 3.75 8.26
N PRO A 93 -1.96 3.14 9.32
CA PRO A 93 -1.98 1.69 9.49
C PRO A 93 -3.42 1.15 9.53
N GLU A 94 -3.67 0.11 8.75
CA GLU A 94 -4.94 -0.60 8.67
C GLU A 94 -4.78 -1.99 9.30
N TRP A 95 -5.70 -2.38 10.17
CA TRP A 95 -5.63 -3.66 10.85
C TRP A 95 -6.15 -4.79 9.96
N ASN A 96 -5.32 -5.82 9.74
CA ASN A 96 -5.75 -7.06 9.11
C ASN A 96 -6.29 -8.03 10.18
N GLN A 97 -7.59 -8.27 10.17
CA GLN A 97 -8.25 -9.12 11.17
C GLN A 97 -7.83 -10.60 11.11
N GLU A 98 -7.61 -11.12 9.89
CA GLU A 98 -7.29 -12.54 9.65
C GLU A 98 -5.87 -12.89 10.11
N LYS A 99 -4.91 -12.02 9.82
CA LYS A 99 -3.47 -12.27 10.03
C LYS A 99 -2.88 -11.54 11.23
N GLN A 100 -3.65 -10.66 11.86
CA GLN A 100 -3.30 -9.97 13.10
C GLN A 100 -2.05 -9.07 12.96
N PHE A 101 -1.90 -8.41 11.81
CA PHE A 101 -0.86 -7.40 11.58
C PHE A 101 -1.46 -6.10 11.07
N TYR A 102 -0.65 -5.05 11.05
CA TYR A 102 -1.00 -3.80 10.40
C TYR A 102 -0.42 -3.71 8.98
N VAL A 103 -1.16 -3.08 8.07
CA VAL A 103 -0.67 -2.72 6.74
C VAL A 103 -0.67 -1.21 6.61
N THR A 104 0.42 -0.64 6.10
CA THR A 104 0.48 0.75 5.68
C THR A 104 0.90 0.82 4.23
N GLN A 105 0.27 1.72 3.48
CA GLN A 105 0.57 1.95 2.07
C GLN A 105 0.80 3.46 1.87
N PRO A 106 2.06 3.93 2.04
CA PRO A 106 2.36 5.37 2.01
C PRO A 106 2.00 6.09 0.71
N GLY A 107 1.87 5.35 -0.39
CA GLY A 107 1.66 5.91 -1.72
C GLY A 107 2.95 6.45 -2.35
N SER A 108 2.81 7.05 -3.53
CA SER A 108 3.88 7.71 -4.27
C SER A 108 4.17 9.13 -3.74
N SER A 109 5.34 9.67 -4.07
CA SER A 109 5.69 11.08 -3.83
C SER A 109 5.39 11.99 -5.03
N VAL A 110 4.81 11.43 -6.10
CA VAL A 110 4.50 12.11 -7.36
C VAL A 110 3.32 11.42 -8.03
N VAL A 111 2.47 12.22 -8.69
CA VAL A 111 1.37 11.71 -9.52
C VAL A 111 1.93 11.23 -10.85
N THR A 112 1.83 9.92 -11.13
CA THR A 112 2.30 9.33 -12.40
C THR A 112 1.15 8.96 -13.35
N SER A 113 -0.08 8.92 -12.83
CA SER A 113 -1.29 8.67 -13.62
C SER A 113 -2.45 9.56 -13.14
N LEU A 114 -3.34 9.95 -14.06
CA LEU A 114 -4.49 10.81 -13.74
C LEU A 114 -5.69 9.96 -13.30
N CYS A 115 -5.55 9.26 -12.17
CA CYS A 115 -6.61 8.43 -11.60
C CYS A 115 -7.02 8.94 -10.21
N GLU A 116 -8.22 8.56 -9.76
CA GLU A 116 -8.80 8.97 -8.47
C GLU A 116 -7.85 8.74 -7.28
N GLY A 117 -7.20 7.56 -7.22
CA GLY A 117 -6.27 7.23 -6.14
C GLY A 117 -5.03 8.13 -6.07
N GLU A 118 -4.61 8.68 -7.21
CA GLU A 118 -3.48 9.60 -7.29
C GLU A 118 -3.82 11.03 -6.82
N ALA A 119 -5.10 11.39 -6.78
CA ALA A 119 -5.58 12.68 -6.28
C ALA A 119 -5.56 12.78 -4.73
N LEU A 120 -5.38 11.66 -4.03
CA LEU A 120 -5.22 11.65 -2.58
C LEU A 120 -3.98 12.44 -2.14
N GLU A 121 -4.09 13.16 -1.02
CA GLU A 121 -2.97 13.93 -0.47
C GLU A 121 -1.78 13.01 -0.15
N LYS A 122 -0.61 13.34 -0.72
CA LYS A 122 0.60 12.53 -0.57
C LYS A 122 1.30 12.78 0.78
N HIS A 123 1.72 11.69 1.42
CA HIS A 123 2.38 11.70 2.71
C HIS A 123 3.64 10.83 2.69
N VAL A 124 4.60 11.19 3.54
CA VAL A 124 5.57 10.22 4.08
C VAL A 124 5.17 9.90 5.52
N ALA A 125 5.90 9.02 6.19
CA ALA A 125 5.62 8.70 7.59
C ALA A 125 6.88 8.51 8.41
N ILE A 126 6.80 8.87 9.69
CA ILE A 126 7.82 8.59 10.69
C ILE A 126 7.35 7.38 11.50
N LEU A 127 8.03 6.25 11.32
CA LEU A 127 7.81 5.04 12.12
C LEU A 127 8.63 5.11 13.41
N LYS A 128 7.94 5.10 14.55
CA LYS A 128 8.52 5.00 15.89
C LYS A 128 8.29 3.60 16.43
N VAL A 129 9.36 2.87 16.72
CA VAL A 129 9.28 1.51 17.29
C VAL A 129 9.89 1.49 18.68
N HIS A 130 9.17 0.93 19.65
CA HIS A 130 9.65 0.70 21.00
C HIS A 130 9.26 -0.71 21.46
N LYS A 131 10.26 -1.59 21.65
CA LYS A 131 10.04 -3.03 21.84
C LYS A 131 9.17 -3.56 20.69
N GLN A 132 8.01 -4.16 20.96
CA GLN A 132 7.07 -4.67 19.95
C GLN A 132 5.95 -3.67 19.60
N ASN A 133 5.93 -2.49 20.22
CA ASN A 133 4.93 -1.47 19.93
C ASN A 133 5.44 -0.50 18.87
N PHE A 134 4.52 0.06 18.08
CA PHE A 134 4.85 1.08 17.11
C PHE A 134 3.83 2.23 17.10
N LYS A 135 4.28 3.36 16.56
CA LYS A 135 3.44 4.49 16.17
C LYS A 135 3.89 4.97 14.80
N LEU A 136 2.96 5.17 13.89
CA LEU A 136 3.23 5.72 12.56
C LEU A 136 2.65 7.13 12.47
N GLU A 137 3.51 8.13 12.32
CA GLU A 137 3.13 9.54 12.25
C GLU A 137 3.21 10.03 10.80
N PRO A 138 2.07 10.26 10.12
CA PRO A 138 2.07 10.75 8.75
C PRO A 138 2.52 12.21 8.68
N VAL A 139 3.29 12.53 7.65
CA VAL A 139 3.80 13.88 7.36
C VAL A 139 3.43 14.23 5.93
N ARG A 140 2.57 15.24 5.76
CA ARG A 140 2.13 15.69 4.44
C ARG A 140 3.30 16.28 3.65
N LEU A 141 3.42 15.86 2.39
CA LEU A 141 4.37 16.45 1.46
C LEU A 141 3.86 17.79 0.95
N LYS A 142 4.67 18.85 1.10
CA LYS A 142 4.31 20.23 0.74
C LYS A 142 4.64 20.60 -0.71
N THR A 143 5.50 19.81 -1.37
CA THR A 143 6.06 20.13 -2.68
C THR A 143 5.43 19.32 -3.83
N VAL A 144 4.47 18.44 -3.52
CA VAL A 144 3.76 17.68 -4.55
C VAL A 144 2.82 18.63 -5.30
N ARG A 145 2.88 18.59 -6.64
CA ARG A 145 1.97 19.36 -7.50
C ARG A 145 0.52 18.98 -7.16
N PRO A 146 -0.36 19.95 -6.86
CA PRO A 146 -1.78 19.66 -6.62
C PRO A 146 -2.41 18.96 -7.82
N PHE A 147 -3.22 17.93 -7.55
CA PHE A 147 -4.02 17.22 -8.54
C PHE A 147 -5.43 17.06 -7.96
N ILE A 148 -6.41 17.63 -8.65
CA ILE A 148 -7.84 17.54 -8.29
C ILE A 148 -8.49 16.65 -9.34
N PHE A 149 -9.28 15.69 -8.87
CA PHE A 149 -10.00 14.75 -9.71
C PHE A 149 -11.47 14.76 -9.31
N ASP A 150 -12.35 14.77 -10.31
CA ASP A 150 -13.79 14.64 -10.13
C ASP A 150 -14.37 13.83 -11.30
N SER A 151 -15.52 13.20 -11.09
CA SER A 151 -16.20 12.38 -12.10
C SER A 151 -17.65 12.81 -12.24
N VAL A 152 -18.01 13.29 -13.42
CA VAL A 152 -19.37 13.73 -13.74
C VAL A 152 -20.09 12.66 -14.55
N LYS A 153 -21.22 12.18 -14.04
CA LYS A 153 -22.14 11.31 -14.78
C LYS A 153 -23.31 12.16 -15.30
N PHE A 154 -23.42 12.30 -16.61
CA PHE A 154 -24.47 13.11 -17.23
C PHE A 154 -25.89 12.61 -16.89
N SER A 155 -26.08 11.32 -16.63
CA SER A 155 -27.37 10.76 -16.20
C SER A 155 -27.86 11.32 -14.87
N ASP A 156 -26.94 11.74 -14.01
CA ASP A 156 -27.22 12.18 -12.65
C ASP A 156 -27.40 13.71 -12.59
N TRP A 157 -27.17 14.38 -13.72
CA TRP A 157 -27.34 15.81 -13.87
C TRP A 157 -28.73 16.16 -14.40
N ASN A 158 -29.56 16.77 -13.54
CA ASN A 158 -30.77 17.46 -13.94
C ASN A 158 -30.44 18.79 -14.65
N MET A 159 -29.68 18.73 -15.74
CA MET A 159 -29.59 19.87 -16.65
C MET A 159 -30.96 20.04 -17.29
N LYS A 160 -31.68 21.11 -16.92
CA LYS A 160 -32.76 21.62 -17.77
C LYS A 160 -32.08 22.16 -19.02
N LEU A 161 -31.86 21.30 -20.01
CA LEU A 161 -31.39 21.69 -21.33
C LEU A 161 -32.49 22.55 -21.96
N TYR A 162 -32.44 23.86 -21.77
CA TYR A 162 -33.36 24.79 -22.43
C TYR A 162 -32.83 25.06 -23.84
N GLY A 163 -33.09 24.13 -24.77
CA GLY A 163 -32.67 24.25 -26.16
C GLY A 163 -32.95 22.99 -26.98
N ASN A 164 -33.12 23.15 -28.29
CA ASN A 164 -33.51 22.05 -29.20
C ASN A 164 -32.37 21.10 -29.58
N ASN A 165 -31.12 21.33 -29.12
CA ASN A 165 -29.96 20.55 -29.53
C ASN A 165 -28.99 20.27 -28.36
N PRO A 166 -29.07 19.10 -27.73
CA PRO A 166 -28.22 18.72 -26.59
C PRO A 166 -26.72 18.70 -26.89
N THR A 167 -26.33 18.38 -28.13
CA THR A 167 -24.94 18.17 -28.54
C THR A 167 -24.11 19.46 -28.57
N GLU A 168 -24.72 20.57 -28.97
CA GLU A 168 -24.06 21.89 -29.03
C GLU A 168 -23.81 22.45 -27.63
N MET A 169 -24.74 22.24 -26.70
CA MET A 169 -24.57 22.71 -25.31
C MET A 169 -23.50 21.95 -24.53
N ILE A 170 -23.18 20.71 -24.92
CA ILE A 170 -22.07 19.94 -24.34
C ILE A 170 -20.72 20.57 -24.71
N GLN A 171 -20.61 21.21 -25.88
CA GLN A 171 -19.37 21.84 -26.33
C GLN A 171 -19.08 23.18 -25.65
N GLU A 172 -20.11 23.89 -25.14
CA GLU A 172 -19.92 25.15 -24.40
C GLU A 172 -19.45 24.93 -22.95
N TYR A 173 -19.65 23.73 -22.40
CA TYR A 173 -19.29 23.41 -21.02
C TYR A 173 -17.84 22.88 -20.85
N VAL A 174 -17.20 22.45 -21.96
CA VAL A 174 -15.82 21.91 -21.98
C VAL A 174 -14.86 22.99 -22.46
#